data_AF-A0A960UQK1-F1
#
_entry.id   AF-A0A960UQK1-F1
#
_cell.length_a   1.000
_cell.length_b   1.000
_cell.length_c   1.000
_cell.angle_alpha   90.00
_cell.angle_beta   90.00
_cell.angle_gamma   90.00
#
_symmetry.space_group_name_H-M   'P 1'
#
loop_
_entity.id
_entity.type
_entity.pdbx_description
1 polymer ?
#
loop_
_entity_poly.entity_id
_entity_poly.type
_entity_poly.pdbx_seq_one_letter_code
_entity_poly.pdbx_strand_id
1 'polypeptide(L)'
;MRRLLFGLSLLLLLVVLTVHGLALLKLVPLAFVEPAMGLHILAMADFIGSFLYFMVALRKAPPMQRASTWNFIRARAPRWVQVCLLLTLLYAMAGFVANIYFSAGTSSAPSGSAESTEASEPAEYEVQNHGKVIARLNKTEYQSLQNSELAGFSSLWILFVATASFLNFPARRVL
;
A
#
# COMPACT_ATOMS: atom_id res chain seq x y z
N MET A 1 -8.08 -19.23 16.11
CA MET A 1 -8.23 -18.70 14.74
C MET A 1 -8.01 -17.18 14.66
N ARG A 2 -8.81 -16.32 15.30
CA ARG A 2 -8.64 -14.85 15.18
C ARG A 2 -7.28 -14.29 15.60
N ARG A 3 -6.71 -14.77 16.71
CA ARG A 3 -5.35 -14.35 17.14
C ARG A 3 -4.28 -14.73 16.11
N LEU A 4 -4.46 -15.86 15.42
CA LEU A 4 -3.57 -16.31 14.36
C LEU A 4 -3.73 -15.44 13.11
N LEU A 5 -4.97 -15.17 12.67
CA LEU A 5 -5.23 -14.25 11.56
C LEU A 5 -4.68 -12.84 11.86
N PHE A 6 -4.88 -12.34 13.07
CA PHE A 6 -4.29 -11.07 13.51
C PHE A 6 -2.76 -11.09 13.46
N GLY A 7 -2.12 -12.14 13.97
CA GLY A 7 -0.67 -12.28 13.92
C GLY A 7 -0.12 -12.32 12.49
N LEU A 8 -0.81 -13.01 11.58
CA LEU A 8 -0.46 -13.06 10.15
C LEU A 8 -0.63 -11.70 9.47
N SER A 9 -1.79 -11.03 9.64
CA SER A 9 -2.00 -9.69 9.09
C SER A 9 -1.01 -8.67 9.67
N LEU A 10 -0.67 -8.78 10.96
CA LEU A 10 0.32 -7.90 11.59
C LEU A 10 1.73 -8.13 11.04
N LEU A 11 2.14 -9.40 10.86
CA LEU A 11 3.41 -9.74 10.25
C LEU A 11 3.49 -9.17 8.82
N LEU A 12 2.43 -9.37 8.04
CA LEU A 12 2.34 -8.84 6.68
C LEU A 12 2.40 -7.30 6.68
N LEU A 13 1.74 -6.63 7.64
CA LEU A 13 1.79 -5.18 7.79
C LEU A 13 3.23 -4.70 8.02
N LEU A 14 3.98 -5.37 8.89
CA LEU A 14 5.38 -5.03 9.15
C LEU A 14 6.27 -5.21 7.92
N VAL A 15 6.06 -6.28 7.14
CA VAL A 15 6.78 -6.51 5.88
C VAL A 15 6.45 -5.41 4.87
N VAL A 16 5.17 -5.09 4.67
CA VAL A 16 4.74 -4.03 3.74
C VAL A 16 5.27 -2.66 4.17
N LEU A 17 5.23 -2.33 5.46
CA LEU A 17 5.81 -1.09 5.98
C LEU A 17 7.32 -1.01 5.75
N THR A 18 8.03 -2.14 5.89
CA THR A 18 9.47 -2.19 5.63
C THR A 18 9.78 -1.93 4.16
N VAL A 19 9.09 -2.62 3.25
CA VAL A 19 9.26 -2.43 1.80
C VAL A 19 8.88 -1.01 1.39
N HIS A 20 7.79 -0.46 1.93
CA HIS A 20 7.37 0.92 1.68
C HIS A 20 8.41 1.93 2.18
N GLY A 21 8.93 1.74 3.40
CA GLY A 21 9.98 2.59 3.96
C GLY A 21 11.26 2.56 3.12
N LEU A 22 11.69 1.38 2.66
CA LEU A 22 12.82 1.24 1.74
C LEU A 22 12.55 1.92 0.40
N ALA A 23 11.33 1.82 -0.13
CA ALA A 23 10.94 2.46 -1.39
C ALA A 23 10.98 4.00 -1.27
N LEU A 24 10.49 4.56 -0.16
CA LEU A 24 10.58 5.99 0.14
C LEU A 24 12.02 6.49 0.23
N LEU A 25 12.90 5.70 0.82
CA LEU A 25 14.33 5.99 0.91
C LEU A 25 15.08 5.74 -0.41
N LYS A 26 14.39 5.26 -1.45
CA LYS A 26 14.96 4.85 -2.76
C LYS A 26 16.04 3.75 -2.64
N LEU A 27 15.91 2.89 -1.64
CA LEU A 27 16.86 1.81 -1.34
C LEU A 27 16.41 0.45 -1.86
N VAL A 28 15.27 0.36 -2.54
CA VAL A 28 14.80 -0.92 -3.11
C VAL A 28 15.65 -1.25 -4.35
N PRO A 29 16.32 -2.42 -4.38
CA PRO A 29 17.04 -2.86 -5.57
C PRO A 29 16.04 -3.27 -6.65
N LEU A 30 16.38 -3.06 -7.93
CA LEU A 30 15.56 -3.44 -9.08
C LEU A 30 15.09 -4.91 -9.04
N ALA A 31 15.93 -5.82 -8.54
CA ALA A 31 15.59 -7.25 -8.39
C ALA A 31 14.42 -7.51 -7.43
N PHE A 32 14.05 -6.55 -6.59
CA PHE A 32 12.94 -6.67 -5.63
C PHE A 32 11.62 -6.08 -6.11
N VAL A 33 11.58 -5.45 -7.30
CA VAL A 33 10.34 -4.87 -7.87
C VAL A 33 9.30 -5.96 -8.14
N GLU A 34 9.69 -7.07 -8.78
CA GLU A 34 8.81 -8.21 -9.04
C GLU A 34 8.32 -8.90 -7.74
N PRO A 35 9.20 -9.23 -6.78
CA PRO A 35 8.77 -9.71 -5.45
C PRO A 35 7.80 -8.75 -4.74
N ALA A 36 7.97 -7.43 -4.89
CA ALA A 36 7.08 -6.45 -4.29
C ALA A 36 5.67 -6.47 -4.89
N MET A 37 5.54 -6.81 -6.18
CA MET A 37 4.24 -7.11 -6.79
C MET A 37 3.57 -8.34 -6.16
N GLY A 38 4.34 -9.39 -5.88
CA GLY A 38 3.86 -10.56 -5.13
C GLY A 38 3.35 -10.18 -3.73
N LEU A 39 4.04 -9.27 -3.05
CA LEU A 39 3.62 -8.73 -1.76
C LEU A 39 2.30 -7.96 -1.84
N HIS A 40 2.05 -7.23 -2.91
CA HIS A 40 0.76 -6.56 -3.14
C HIS A 40 -0.40 -7.56 -3.30
N ILE A 41 -0.17 -8.65 -4.02
CA ILE A 41 -1.18 -9.72 -4.17
C ILE A 41 -1.51 -10.34 -2.81
N LEU A 42 -0.49 -10.62 -2.00
CA LEU A 42 -0.67 -11.14 -0.64
C LEU A 42 -1.43 -10.16 0.26
N ALA A 43 -1.10 -8.86 0.20
CA ALA A 43 -1.80 -7.81 0.92
C ALA A 43 -3.29 -7.75 0.56
N MET A 44 -3.61 -7.87 -0.73
CA MET A 44 -4.98 -7.90 -1.21
C MET A 44 -5.71 -9.17 -0.74
N ALA A 45 -5.07 -10.33 -0.82
CA ALA A 45 -5.64 -11.59 -0.37
C ALA A 45 -5.95 -11.59 1.13
N ASP A 46 -5.04 -11.08 1.96
CA ASP A 46 -5.25 -10.92 3.41
C ASP A 46 -6.44 -10.00 3.72
N PHE A 47 -6.55 -8.88 3.02
CA PHE A 47 -7.68 -7.97 3.16
C PHE A 47 -9.01 -8.61 2.76
N ILE A 48 -9.09 -9.22 1.58
CA ILE A 48 -10.32 -9.88 1.10
C ILE A 48 -10.73 -11.00 2.06
N GLY A 49 -9.80 -11.86 2.47
CA GLY A 49 -10.06 -12.96 3.41
C GLY A 49 -10.58 -12.45 4.76
N SER A 50 -9.93 -11.43 5.31
CA SER A 50 -10.31 -10.80 6.58
C SER A 50 -11.66 -10.09 6.50
N PHE A 51 -11.93 -9.43 5.38
CA PHE A 51 -13.20 -8.76 5.12
C PHE A 51 -14.36 -9.76 4.97
N LEU A 52 -14.17 -10.84 4.20
CA LEU A 52 -15.16 -11.90 4.07
C LEU A 52 -15.45 -12.56 5.42
N TYR A 53 -14.40 -12.86 6.21
CA TYR A 53 -14.57 -13.40 7.55
C TYR A 53 -15.33 -12.42 8.47
N PHE A 54 -15.02 -11.12 8.39
CA PHE A 54 -15.74 -10.07 9.10
C PHE A 54 -17.22 -10.03 8.70
N MET A 55 -17.53 -10.08 7.41
CA MET A 55 -18.90 -10.07 6.87
C MET A 55 -19.70 -11.28 7.35
N VAL A 56 -19.10 -12.47 7.35
CA VAL A 56 -19.72 -13.68 7.91
C VAL A 56 -19.98 -13.52 9.40
N ALA A 57 -19.02 -12.97 10.15
CA ALA A 57 -19.19 -12.72 11.58
C ALA A 57 -20.27 -11.67 11.88
N LEU A 58 -20.39 -10.64 11.04
CA LEU A 58 -21.43 -9.61 11.15
C LEU A 58 -22.82 -10.20 10.87
N ARG A 59 -22.95 -11.05 9.84
CA ARG A 59 -24.20 -11.78 9.54
C ARG A 59 -24.62 -12.73 10.65
N LYS A 60 -23.70 -13.21 11.49
CA LYS A 60 -23.98 -14.07 12.64
C LYS A 60 -24.18 -13.29 13.94
N ALA A 61 -23.97 -11.97 13.94
CA ALA A 61 -24.12 -11.13 15.13
C ALA A 61 -25.60 -10.95 15.54
N PRO A 62 -25.88 -10.70 16.83
CA PRO A 62 -27.24 -10.40 17.31
C PRO A 62 -27.84 -9.15 16.63
N PRO A 63 -29.18 -9.08 16.49
CA PRO A 63 -29.85 -7.99 15.75
C PRO A 63 -29.54 -6.58 16.28
N MET A 64 -29.36 -6.40 17.60
CA MET A 64 -28.94 -5.12 18.19
C MET A 64 -27.56 -4.63 17.71
N GLN A 65 -26.65 -5.56 17.36
CA GLN A 65 -25.32 -5.22 16.84
C GLN A 65 -25.30 -5.12 15.30
N ARG A 66 -26.28 -5.71 14.60
CA ARG A 66 -26.45 -5.53 13.15
C ARG A 66 -27.00 -4.17 12.75
N ALA A 67 -27.76 -3.52 13.64
CA ALA A 67 -28.38 -2.22 13.37
C ALA A 67 -27.35 -1.11 13.03
N SER A 68 -26.09 -1.28 13.43
CA SER A 68 -25.01 -0.40 13.02
C SER A 68 -23.68 -1.16 12.93
N THR A 69 -23.18 -1.33 11.71
CA THR A 69 -21.81 -1.82 11.42
C THR A 69 -20.77 -1.05 12.23
N TRP A 70 -21.00 0.26 12.42
CA TRP A 70 -20.11 1.13 13.18
C TRP A 70 -20.09 0.82 14.68
N ASN A 71 -21.23 0.45 15.28
CA ASN A 71 -21.27 0.02 16.68
C ASN A 71 -20.58 -1.34 16.88
N PHE A 72 -20.73 -2.24 15.92
CA PHE A 72 -20.04 -3.54 15.93
C PHE A 72 -18.52 -3.38 15.81
N ILE A 73 -18.06 -2.45 15.00
CA ILE A 73 -16.65 -2.08 14.86
C ILE A 73 -16.12 -1.45 16.16
N ARG A 74 -16.83 -0.46 16.72
CA ARG A 74 -16.43 0.23 17.96
C ARG A 74 -16.35 -0.70 19.17
N ALA A 75 -17.19 -1.73 19.22
CA ALA A 75 -17.16 -2.72 20.30
C ALA A 75 -15.96 -3.69 20.21
N ARG A 76 -15.28 -3.79 19.06
CA ARG A 76 -14.21 -4.78 18.85
C ARG A 76 -12.80 -4.29 19.16
N ALA A 77 -12.50 -3.04 18.84
CA ALA A 77 -11.15 -2.50 18.96
C ALA A 77 -11.11 -1.34 19.97
N PRO A 78 -10.09 -1.26 20.83
CA PRO A 78 -9.91 -0.11 21.71
C PRO A 78 -9.69 1.17 20.89
N ARG A 79 -10.00 2.34 21.48
CA ARG A 79 -9.94 3.63 20.77
C ARG A 79 -8.58 3.90 20.12
N TRP A 80 -7.49 3.52 20.75
CA TRP A 80 -6.14 3.73 20.20
C TRP A 80 -5.93 2.97 18.87
N VAL A 81 -6.48 1.76 18.72
CA VAL A 81 -6.40 0.97 17.47
C VAL A 81 -7.21 1.64 16.36
N GLN A 82 -8.35 2.24 16.71
CA GLN A 82 -9.18 3.01 15.76
C GLN A 82 -8.45 4.27 15.29
N VAL A 83 -7.76 4.96 16.21
CA VAL A 83 -6.92 6.14 15.89
C VAL A 83 -5.77 5.73 14.97
N CYS A 84 -5.06 4.63 15.26
CA CYS A 84 -4.00 4.13 14.38
C CYS A 84 -4.52 3.85 12.96
N LEU A 85 -5.66 3.17 12.83
CA LEU A 85 -6.26 2.91 11.51
C LEU A 85 -6.62 4.22 10.78
N LEU A 86 -7.18 5.19 11.49
CA LEU A 86 -7.52 6.49 10.92
C LEU A 86 -6.26 7.23 10.44
N LEU A 87 -5.19 7.22 11.21
CA LEU A 87 -3.91 7.81 10.82
C LEU A 87 -3.33 7.11 9.59
N THR A 88 -3.39 5.78 9.54
CA THR A 88 -2.97 5.01 8.35
C THR A 88 -3.80 5.36 7.12
N LEU A 89 -5.12 5.54 7.27
CA LEU A 89 -6.00 5.96 6.19
C LEU A 89 -5.63 7.36 5.67
N LEU A 90 -5.44 8.32 6.58
CA LEU A 90 -5.02 9.67 6.20
C LEU A 90 -3.67 9.68 5.49
N TYR A 91 -2.72 8.89 5.99
CA TYR A 91 -1.41 8.70 5.37
C TYR A 91 -1.53 8.10 3.96
N ALA A 92 -2.28 7.01 3.81
CA ALA A 92 -2.47 6.35 2.52
C ALA A 92 -3.18 7.26 1.51
N MET A 93 -4.20 8.02 1.95
CA MET A 93 -4.86 9.01 1.08
C MET A 93 -3.90 10.13 0.68
N ALA A 94 -3.13 10.68 1.60
CA ALA A 94 -2.14 11.72 1.28
C ALA A 94 -1.08 11.19 0.30
N GLY A 95 -0.56 9.98 0.51
CA GLY A 95 0.39 9.31 -0.37
C GLY A 95 -0.19 9.02 -1.76
N PHE A 96 -1.44 8.56 -1.83
CA PHE A 96 -2.14 8.33 -3.10
C PHE A 96 -2.38 9.63 -3.87
N VAL A 97 -2.85 10.68 -3.19
CA VAL A 97 -3.05 11.99 -3.79
C VAL A 97 -1.73 12.57 -4.28
N ALA A 98 -0.68 12.53 -3.45
CA ALA A 98 0.66 12.96 -3.84
C ALA A 98 1.15 12.19 -5.08
N ASN A 99 0.97 10.86 -5.10
CA ASN A 99 1.34 10.05 -6.25
C ASN A 99 0.58 10.47 -7.52
N ILE A 100 -0.73 10.70 -7.44
CA ILE A 100 -1.51 11.19 -8.59
C ILE A 100 -0.98 12.55 -9.06
N TYR A 101 -0.76 13.50 -8.15
CA TYR A 101 -0.30 14.85 -8.51
C TYR A 101 1.10 14.83 -9.13
N PHE A 102 2.04 14.10 -8.54
CA PHE A 102 3.42 14.02 -9.04
C PHE A 102 3.55 13.17 -10.30
N SER A 103 2.75 12.09 -10.43
CA SER A 103 2.71 11.27 -11.66
C SER A 103 1.94 11.92 -12.80
N ALA A 104 0.97 12.80 -12.51
CA ALA A 104 0.32 13.61 -13.53
C ALA A 104 1.24 14.72 -14.05
N GLY A 105 2.11 15.27 -13.20
CA GLY A 105 3.11 16.29 -13.60
C GLY A 105 4.20 15.78 -14.55
N THR A 106 4.46 14.47 -14.58
CA THR A 106 5.41 13.86 -15.52
C THR A 106 4.79 13.48 -16.86
N SER A 107 3.45 13.56 -17.01
CA SER A 107 2.76 13.40 -18.31
C SER A 107 2.96 14.60 -19.24
N SER A 108 3.51 15.69 -18.70
CA SER A 108 4.07 16.82 -19.42
C SER A 108 5.61 16.80 -19.34
N ALA A 109 6.25 15.68 -19.71
CA ALA A 109 7.63 15.77 -20.15
C ALA A 109 7.65 16.71 -21.37
N PRO A 110 8.43 17.79 -21.36
CA PRO A 110 8.60 18.59 -22.57
C PRO A 110 9.15 17.64 -23.63
N SER A 111 8.44 17.54 -24.75
CA SER A 111 9.04 17.06 -25.98
C SER A 111 10.16 18.03 -26.34
N GLY A 112 11.37 17.80 -25.85
CA GLY A 112 12.50 18.69 -26.08
C GLY A 112 13.66 18.42 -25.14
N SER A 113 14.65 17.70 -25.66
CA SER A 113 16.09 17.91 -25.39
C SER A 113 16.46 18.41 -23.99
N ALA A 114 16.80 17.49 -23.09
CA ALA A 114 17.71 17.79 -21.99
C ALA A 114 19.00 17.01 -22.23
N GLU A 115 19.90 17.64 -22.97
CA GLU A 115 21.33 17.39 -22.91
C GLU A 115 21.79 17.70 -21.47
N SER A 116 21.51 16.78 -20.53
CA SER A 116 22.10 16.81 -19.20
C SER A 116 23.57 16.46 -19.35
N THR A 117 24.36 17.51 -19.37
CA THR A 117 25.82 17.51 -19.42
C THR A 117 26.33 16.92 -18.11
N GLU A 118 26.55 15.61 -18.06
CA GLU A 118 27.45 14.94 -17.11
C GLU A 118 27.53 13.45 -17.49
N ALA A 119 28.52 13.10 -18.31
CA ALA A 119 29.00 11.76 -18.68
C ALA A 119 28.22 10.54 -18.12
N SER A 120 26.96 10.40 -18.50
CA SER A 120 26.07 9.37 -17.99
C SER A 120 25.92 8.27 -19.04
N GLU A 121 26.00 7.04 -18.56
CA GLU A 121 25.89 5.80 -19.32
C GLU A 121 24.77 5.85 -20.37
N PRO A 122 24.93 5.15 -21.51
CA PRO A 122 23.93 5.14 -22.57
C PRO A 122 22.56 4.74 -22.01
N ALA A 123 21.52 5.48 -22.39
CA ALA A 123 20.15 5.21 -21.96
C ALA A 123 19.73 3.80 -22.42
N GLU A 124 19.55 2.89 -21.46
CA GLU A 124 19.29 1.47 -21.68
C GLU A 124 17.81 1.09 -21.51
N TYR A 125 17.02 1.95 -20.84
CA TYR A 125 15.63 1.67 -20.49
C TYR A 125 14.67 2.66 -21.19
N GLU A 126 13.58 2.14 -21.76
CA GLU A 126 12.54 2.95 -22.40
C GLU A 126 11.26 2.95 -21.55
N VAL A 127 10.77 4.13 -21.18
CA VAL A 127 9.46 4.30 -20.54
C VAL A 127 8.43 4.47 -21.64
N GLN A 128 7.42 3.61 -21.64
CA GLN A 128 6.35 3.62 -22.64
C GLN A 128 5.00 3.98 -22.00
N ASN A 129 4.24 4.80 -22.70
CA ASN A 129 2.85 5.10 -22.37
C ASN A 129 1.99 4.84 -23.61
N HIS A 130 1.03 3.92 -23.51
CA HIS A 130 0.17 3.50 -24.63
C HIS A 130 0.95 3.12 -25.91
N GLY A 131 2.06 2.39 -25.76
CA GLY A 131 2.90 1.95 -26.88
C GLY A 131 3.79 3.03 -27.50
N LYS A 132 3.82 4.24 -26.92
CA LYS A 132 4.75 5.30 -27.32
C LYS A 132 5.84 5.46 -26.29
N VAL A 133 7.10 5.51 -26.74
CA VAL A 133 8.23 5.86 -25.88
C VAL A 133 8.10 7.33 -25.47
N ILE A 134 7.97 7.58 -24.17
CA ILE A 134 7.84 8.93 -23.59
C ILE A 134 9.13 9.42 -22.94
N ALA A 135 10.02 8.51 -22.53
CA ALA A 135 11.33 8.83 -22.00
C ALA A 135 12.31 7.68 -22.21
N ARG A 136 13.59 8.00 -22.34
CA ARG A 136 14.70 7.04 -22.29
C ARG A 136 15.52 7.35 -21.04
N LEU A 137 15.74 6.35 -20.21
CA LEU A 137 16.34 6.50 -18.89
C LEU A 137 17.63 5.69 -18.81
N ASN A 138 18.62 6.24 -18.11
CA ASN A 138 19.73 5.43 -17.64
C ASN A 138 19.27 4.54 -16.47
N LYS A 139 20.10 3.58 -16.04
CA LYS A 139 19.75 2.63 -14.98
C LYS A 139 19.35 3.29 -13.66
N THR A 140 20.01 4.38 -13.29
CA THR A 140 19.76 5.09 -12.02
C THR A 140 18.44 5.85 -12.04
N GLU A 141 18.11 6.49 -13.17
CA GLU A 141 16.85 7.17 -13.40
C GLU A 141 15.69 6.17 -13.43
N TYR A 142 15.87 5.04 -14.13
CA TYR A 142 14.89 3.96 -14.16
C TYR A 142 14.63 3.38 -12.77
N GLN A 143 15.68 3.13 -11.98
CA GLN A 143 15.54 2.66 -10.60
C GLN A 143 14.83 3.71 -9.71
N SER A 144 15.16 4.99 -9.86
CA SER A 144 14.47 6.07 -9.11
C SER A 144 12.99 6.16 -9.49
N LEU A 145 12.65 5.97 -10.76
CA LEU A 145 11.25 5.93 -11.23
C LEU A 145 10.51 4.75 -10.63
N GLN A 146 11.07 3.53 -10.74
CA GLN A 146 10.48 2.31 -10.17
C GLN A 146 10.28 2.42 -8.65
N ASN A 147 11.24 2.99 -7.92
CA ASN A 147 11.10 3.22 -6.47
C ASN A 147 9.97 4.20 -6.14
N SER A 148 9.77 5.22 -6.97
CA SER A 148 8.71 6.22 -6.79
C SER A 148 7.33 5.62 -7.08
N GLU A 149 7.20 4.86 -8.16
CA GLU A 149 5.97 4.12 -8.48
C GLU A 149 5.64 3.11 -7.37
N LEU A 150 6.64 2.35 -6.93
CA LEU A 150 6.48 1.37 -5.87
C LEU A 150 6.05 2.02 -4.55
N ALA A 151 6.65 3.15 -4.17
CA ALA A 151 6.25 3.92 -2.98
C ALA A 151 4.81 4.43 -3.08
N GLY A 152 4.44 4.95 -4.25
CA GLY A 152 3.09 5.44 -4.54
C GLY A 152 2.03 4.34 -4.41
N PHE A 153 2.23 3.19 -5.05
CA PHE A 153 1.31 2.06 -4.97
C PHE A 153 1.28 1.41 -3.57
N SER A 154 2.44 1.22 -2.93
CA SER A 154 2.55 0.61 -1.58
C SER A 154 1.84 1.39 -0.47
N SER A 155 1.63 2.69 -0.62
CA SER A 155 0.84 3.48 0.35
C SER A 155 -0.61 2.98 0.50
N LEU A 156 -1.26 2.60 -0.61
CA LEU A 156 -2.62 2.05 -0.61
C LEU A 156 -2.66 0.63 -0.03
N TRP A 157 -1.62 -0.16 -0.29
CA TRP A 157 -1.51 -1.53 0.20
C TRP A 157 -1.35 -1.59 1.72
N ILE A 158 -0.63 -0.63 2.33
CA ILE A 158 -0.55 -0.48 3.79
C ILE A 158 -1.95 -0.35 4.40
N LEU A 159 -2.84 0.42 3.78
CA LEU A 159 -4.21 0.62 4.27
C LEU A 159 -4.99 -0.70 4.29
N PHE A 160 -4.87 -1.53 3.25
CA PHE A 160 -5.57 -2.81 3.19
C PHE A 160 -5.11 -3.76 4.29
N VAL A 161 -3.81 -3.91 4.50
CA VAL A 161 -3.28 -4.81 5.53
C VAL A 161 -3.51 -4.26 6.95
N ALA A 162 -3.46 -2.94 7.13
CA ALA A 162 -3.82 -2.30 8.40
C ALA A 162 -5.31 -2.52 8.72
N THR A 163 -6.18 -2.42 7.71
CA THR A 163 -7.62 -2.71 7.85
C THR A 163 -7.84 -4.18 8.16
N ALA A 164 -7.17 -5.11 7.48
CA ALA A 164 -7.24 -6.54 7.76
C ALA A 164 -6.84 -6.85 9.21
N SER A 165 -5.70 -6.29 9.66
CA SER A 165 -5.22 -6.37 11.05
C SER A 165 -6.25 -5.84 12.04
N PHE A 166 -6.88 -4.71 11.72
CA PHE A 166 -7.95 -4.13 12.53
C PHE A 166 -9.18 -5.06 12.62
N LEU A 167 -9.63 -5.61 11.50
CA LEU A 167 -10.80 -6.51 11.45
C LEU A 167 -10.55 -7.81 12.24
N ASN A 168 -9.31 -8.28 12.24
CA ASN A 168 -8.88 -9.48 12.96
C ASN A 168 -8.53 -9.22 14.43
N PHE A 169 -8.51 -7.96 14.88
CA PHE A 169 -8.10 -7.59 16.22
C PHE A 169 -8.85 -8.41 17.28
N PRO A 170 -8.14 -9.07 18.21
CA PRO A 170 -8.78 -9.87 19.24
C PRO A 170 -9.52 -8.93 20.21
N ALA A 171 -10.84 -8.95 20.17
CA ALA A 171 -11.67 -8.19 21.11
C ALA A 171 -11.26 -8.50 22.56
N ARG A 172 -11.16 -7.47 23.40
CA ARG A 172 -11.00 -7.67 24.85
C ARG A 172 -12.21 -8.44 25.33
N ARG A 173 -12.00 -9.60 25.98
CA ARG A 173 -13.02 -10.12 26.90
C ARG A 173 -13.10 -9.07 28.00
N VAL A 174 -14.18 -8.28 28.01
CA VAL A 174 -14.57 -7.57 29.21
C VAL A 174 -14.97 -8.68 30.17
N LEU A 175 -14.08 -8.98 31.12
CA LEU A 175 -14.40 -9.75 32.32
C LEU A 175 -15.28 -8.86 33.20
#